data_AF-A0A2P0P9M9-F1
#
_entry.id   AF-A0A2P0P9M9-F1
#
_cell.length_a   1.000
_cell.length_b   1.000
_cell.length_c   1.000
_cell.angle_alpha   90.00
_cell.angle_beta   90.00
_cell.angle_gamma   90.00
#
_symmetry.space_group_name_H-M   'P 1'
#
loop_
_entity.id
_entity.type
_entity.pdbx_description
1 polymer ?
#
loop_
_entity_poly.entity_id
_entity_poly.type
_entity_poly.pdbx_seq_one_letter_code
_entity_poly.pdbx_strand_id
1 'polypeptide(L)'
;LDLDWEYPVCWQTDCNKGVPDEKEGFTALVRELSEAFVPRGLLLSTAVSPSKKIIDAGYDVPQLSKYFDWIAVMTYDFHGQWDKKTGHVAPLYYHPEDDYDYFNANFSLNYWIEKGAPSRKIVMGMPLYGQSFTLENTRNNGLNAKAPGPGKAGEFTRAAGFLAYYEICDRVKHQGWEVVQDEQGRMGPFARKGNQWVSYDDKAMIRKKSQLIRALDLGGGMVWALDLDDFKNDCNCESYPLLKTINRVLRNYPGAHPKCILEDKERLMIAGTGSKPLTQPKPKPTSITQVKPQPMQTKPTKPTEAPQKMDCAGRNYAPHEKDCNKYYICQYGELVEQKCPSGLYWNENYCDWPTAVKCMVRDDQTTKRPLAPRPKPTKPMTAQTTKAPPKTTKKPVAPPSKKPAARPKPTPPAPPLSSNEQYKVVCYFTNWAWYRPGQGKYVPEDIDENLCTHIVYGFAVLNSNSLTIKTHDSWADIDNRFYERVVAYKNKGIRVTVAIGGWNDSLGSKYARLVLDPQARRRFIESVLAFCEKYGFEGLDLDWEY
;
A
#
# COMPACT_ATOMS: atom_id res chain seq x y z
N LEU A 1 2.41 1.69 0.27
CA LEU A 1 1.60 2.25 1.37
C LEU A 1 0.49 1.28 1.76
N ASP A 2 0.95 0.09 2.09
CA ASP A 2 0.39 -0.81 3.10
C ASP A 2 1.62 -1.18 3.94
N LEU A 3 1.48 -1.22 5.27
CA LEU A 3 2.56 -0.80 6.17
C LEU A 3 2.37 -1.34 7.61
N ASP A 4 2.59 -2.62 7.84
CA ASP A 4 3.80 -3.28 8.36
C ASP A 4 4.09 -3.40 9.93
N TRP A 5 3.80 -2.39 10.81
CA TRP A 5 4.21 -2.24 12.29
C TRP A 5 5.57 -2.88 12.54
N GLU A 6 6.61 -2.28 12.01
CA GLU A 6 6.82 -0.83 11.89
C GLU A 6 7.01 -0.04 13.20
N TYR A 7 7.45 -0.55 14.37
CA TYR A 7 7.90 -1.88 14.84
C TYR A 7 7.75 -2.02 16.36
N PRO A 8 7.93 -3.23 16.96
CA PRO A 8 8.28 -3.37 18.39
C PRO A 8 9.41 -2.39 18.76
N VAL A 9 9.26 -1.73 19.91
CA VAL A 9 10.07 -0.57 20.37
C VAL A 9 9.88 0.71 19.52
N CYS A 10 9.73 0.59 18.20
CA CYS A 10 9.75 1.70 17.25
C CYS A 10 8.42 2.01 16.56
N TRP A 11 7.35 2.28 17.30
CA TRP A 11 6.01 2.46 16.72
C TRP A 11 5.98 3.61 15.70
N GLN A 12 5.44 3.35 14.51
CA GLN A 12 5.50 4.24 13.35
C GLN A 12 6.93 4.71 12.99
N THR A 13 7.87 3.78 13.01
CA THR A 13 9.34 3.97 12.92
C THR A 13 9.99 4.79 14.06
N ASP A 14 9.21 5.28 15.02
CA ASP A 14 9.66 6.12 16.12
C ASP A 14 10.05 5.30 17.35
N CYS A 15 11.34 4.93 17.39
CA CYS A 15 12.02 4.22 18.49
C CYS A 15 12.04 4.94 19.85
N ASN A 16 11.24 5.99 20.04
CA ASN A 16 11.03 6.67 21.31
C ASN A 16 9.62 6.42 21.89
N LYS A 17 8.73 5.70 21.18
CA LYS A 17 7.33 5.45 21.62
C LYS A 17 7.14 4.14 22.38
N GLY A 18 7.80 3.06 21.94
CA GLY A 18 7.73 1.76 22.61
C GLY A 18 8.80 1.58 23.69
N VAL A 19 8.72 0.47 24.42
CA VAL A 19 9.72 0.09 25.44
C VAL A 19 10.61 -1.07 24.96
N PRO A 20 11.90 -1.14 25.34
CA PRO A 20 12.82 -2.21 24.91
C PRO A 20 12.30 -3.63 25.14
N ASP A 21 11.58 -3.84 26.25
CA ASP A 21 10.94 -5.08 26.67
C ASP A 21 10.00 -5.68 25.60
N GLU A 22 9.48 -4.86 24.68
CA GLU A 22 8.66 -5.32 23.54
C GLU A 22 9.43 -6.28 22.62
N LYS A 23 10.76 -6.14 22.50
CA LYS A 23 11.65 -7.05 21.76
C LYS A 23 11.61 -8.46 22.34
N GLU A 24 11.70 -8.57 23.67
CA GLU A 24 11.65 -9.84 24.39
C GLU A 24 10.22 -10.40 24.42
N GLY A 25 9.22 -9.55 24.66
CA GLY A 25 7.80 -9.91 24.62
C GLY A 25 7.36 -10.46 23.26
N PHE A 26 7.81 -9.86 22.15
CA PHE A 26 7.52 -10.34 20.80
C PHE A 26 8.20 -11.69 20.53
N THR A 27 9.47 -11.82 20.93
CA THR A 27 10.21 -13.08 20.83
C THR A 27 9.53 -14.20 21.64
N ALA A 28 8.97 -13.87 22.81
CA ALA A 28 8.17 -14.79 23.61
C ALA A 28 6.83 -15.14 22.94
N LEU A 29 6.11 -14.18 22.36
CA LEU A 29 4.87 -14.43 21.60
C LEU A 29 5.11 -15.37 20.43
N VAL A 30 6.15 -15.12 19.65
CA VAL A 30 6.52 -15.91 18.46
C VAL A 30 6.90 -17.35 18.86
N ARG A 31 7.66 -17.52 19.94
CA ARG A 31 7.95 -18.85 20.51
C ARG A 31 6.66 -19.57 20.95
N GLU A 32 5.81 -18.91 21.73
CA GLU A 32 4.60 -19.51 22.31
C GLU A 32 3.54 -19.85 21.24
N LEU A 33 3.44 -19.05 20.17
CA LEU A 33 2.67 -19.39 18.96
C LEU A 33 3.25 -20.63 18.27
N SER A 34 4.56 -20.67 18.02
CA SER A 34 5.23 -21.79 17.32
C SER A 34 5.07 -23.11 18.09
N GLU A 35 5.24 -23.09 19.42
CA GLU A 35 5.00 -24.22 20.33
C GLU A 35 3.55 -24.74 20.25
N ALA A 36 2.57 -23.86 20.03
CA ALA A 36 1.17 -24.23 19.88
C ALA A 36 0.78 -24.66 18.45
N PHE A 37 1.51 -24.18 17.44
CA PHE A 37 1.18 -24.36 16.01
C PHE A 37 1.82 -25.61 15.40
N VAL A 38 3.08 -25.90 15.74
CA VAL A 38 3.82 -27.05 15.18
C VAL A 38 3.08 -28.39 15.40
N PRO A 39 2.50 -28.70 16.58
CA PRO A 39 1.71 -29.92 16.79
C PRO A 39 0.42 -30.03 15.94
N ARG A 40 0.03 -28.94 15.26
CA ARG A 40 -1.19 -28.83 14.43
C ARG A 40 -0.89 -28.68 12.94
N GLY A 41 0.38 -28.62 12.54
CA GLY A 41 0.77 -28.37 11.15
C GLY A 41 0.37 -26.97 10.63
N LEU A 42 0.18 -26.01 11.54
CA LEU A 42 -0.09 -24.61 11.21
C LEU A 42 1.22 -23.87 10.94
N LEU A 43 1.25 -22.98 9.95
CA LEU A 43 2.36 -22.09 9.65
C LEU A 43 2.39 -20.91 10.63
N LEU A 44 3.59 -20.44 10.95
CA LEU A 44 3.82 -19.14 11.57
C LEU A 44 4.78 -18.33 10.70
N SER A 45 4.33 -17.18 10.23
CA SER A 45 5.11 -16.25 9.41
C SER A 45 4.93 -14.79 9.88
N THR A 46 5.63 -13.87 9.25
CA THR A 46 5.62 -12.44 9.60
C THR A 46 6.11 -11.58 8.44
N ALA A 47 5.51 -10.40 8.28
CA ALA A 47 6.11 -9.29 7.55
C ALA A 47 7.03 -8.46 8.46
N VAL A 48 8.20 -8.04 7.95
CA VAL A 48 9.26 -7.40 8.75
C VAL A 48 10.07 -6.33 8.00
N SER A 49 10.76 -5.50 8.77
CA SER A 49 11.43 -4.28 8.28
C SER A 49 12.51 -4.47 7.22
N PRO A 50 12.65 -3.51 6.28
CA PRO A 50 13.90 -3.31 5.57
C PRO A 50 14.93 -2.47 6.37
N SER A 51 14.52 -1.76 7.42
CA SER A 51 15.27 -0.65 8.04
C SER A 51 16.23 -1.10 9.13
N LYS A 52 17.52 -0.81 8.93
CA LYS A 52 18.61 -1.18 9.85
C LYS A 52 18.37 -0.75 11.31
N LYS A 53 18.02 0.53 11.51
CA LYS A 53 17.72 1.18 12.82
C LYS A 53 16.78 0.33 13.67
N ILE A 54 15.81 -0.26 13.00
CA ILE A 54 14.72 -1.03 13.58
C ILE A 54 15.11 -2.48 13.81
N ILE A 55 15.83 -3.10 12.87
CA ILE A 55 16.28 -4.48 13.00
C ILE A 55 17.22 -4.63 14.20
N ASP A 56 17.98 -3.57 14.52
CA ASP A 56 18.71 -3.45 15.79
C ASP A 56 17.79 -3.39 17.03
N ALA A 57 16.75 -2.54 16.99
CA ALA A 57 15.87 -2.29 18.13
C ALA A 57 14.83 -3.40 18.38
N GLY A 58 13.93 -3.66 17.43
CA GLY A 58 12.70 -4.44 17.65
C GLY A 58 12.83 -5.96 17.57
N TYR A 59 13.88 -6.50 16.93
CA TYR A 59 13.96 -7.94 16.62
C TYR A 59 15.15 -8.66 17.26
N ASP A 60 14.91 -9.81 17.89
CA ASP A 60 15.94 -10.84 18.13
C ASP A 60 15.97 -11.79 16.92
N VAL A 61 16.67 -11.37 15.87
CA VAL A 61 16.69 -12.08 14.58
C VAL A 61 17.12 -13.55 14.72
N PRO A 62 18.17 -13.93 15.50
CA PRO A 62 18.54 -15.33 15.70
C PRO A 62 17.50 -16.18 16.44
N GLN A 63 16.73 -15.63 17.39
CA GLN A 63 15.67 -16.39 18.06
C GLN A 63 14.42 -16.50 17.17
N LEU A 64 13.93 -15.38 16.64
CA LEU A 64 12.75 -15.31 15.77
C LEU A 64 12.88 -16.26 14.57
N SER A 65 14.08 -16.31 13.96
CA SER A 65 14.38 -17.18 12.82
C SER A 65 14.33 -18.69 13.10
N LYS A 66 14.24 -19.12 14.36
CA LYS A 66 13.99 -20.53 14.71
C LYS A 66 12.52 -20.89 14.50
N TYR A 67 11.63 -20.00 14.96
CA TYR A 67 10.20 -20.27 15.17
C TYR A 67 9.31 -19.98 13.97
N PHE A 68 9.70 -19.04 13.10
CA PHE A 68 8.99 -18.73 11.85
C PHE A 68 9.31 -19.75 10.73
N ASP A 69 8.33 -20.14 9.93
CA ASP A 69 8.52 -20.91 8.69
C ASP A 69 9.22 -20.09 7.60
N TRP A 70 8.89 -18.80 7.55
CA TRP A 70 9.50 -17.80 6.69
C TRP A 70 9.26 -16.38 7.23
N ILE A 71 10.07 -15.45 6.78
CA ILE A 71 10.12 -14.04 7.21
C ILE A 71 10.08 -13.18 5.94
N ALA A 72 9.02 -12.41 5.71
CA ALA A 72 8.89 -11.53 4.55
C ALA A 72 9.46 -10.15 4.83
N VAL A 73 10.61 -9.83 4.26
CA VAL A 73 11.24 -8.51 4.39
C VAL A 73 10.56 -7.55 3.41
N MET A 74 9.88 -6.52 3.93
CA MET A 74 9.24 -5.46 3.15
C MET A 74 10.26 -4.62 2.38
N THR A 75 10.80 -5.09 1.26
CA THR A 75 11.79 -4.31 0.49
C THR A 75 11.14 -3.27 -0.43
N TYR A 76 10.26 -2.45 0.16
CA TYR A 76 9.50 -1.34 -0.42
C TYR A 76 9.27 -0.23 0.62
N ASP A 77 8.58 0.85 0.21
CA ASP A 77 8.31 2.06 1.00
C ASP A 77 9.52 2.69 1.73
N PHE A 78 10.72 2.51 1.18
CA PHE A 78 11.93 3.24 1.59
C PHE A 78 11.77 4.76 1.46
N HIS A 79 10.99 5.20 0.47
CA HIS A 79 10.68 6.60 0.21
C HIS A 79 9.22 6.82 -0.15
N GLY A 80 8.68 7.96 0.27
CA GLY A 80 7.30 8.34 -0.03
C GLY A 80 6.98 9.77 0.39
N GLN A 81 5.72 10.16 0.29
CA GLN A 81 5.29 11.57 0.43
C GLN A 81 5.65 12.23 1.78
N TRP A 82 6.00 11.46 2.81
CA TRP A 82 6.49 11.95 4.11
C TRP A 82 7.85 12.66 4.00
N ASP A 83 8.73 12.24 3.10
CA ASP A 83 10.09 12.78 2.92
C ASP A 83 10.13 14.25 2.46
N LYS A 84 9.01 14.75 1.92
CA LYS A 84 8.87 16.08 1.30
C LYS A 84 9.79 16.37 0.11
N LYS A 85 10.45 15.32 -0.40
CA LYS A 85 11.20 15.24 -1.66
C LYS A 85 10.86 13.92 -2.37
N THR A 86 11.00 13.83 -3.69
CA THR A 86 10.79 12.57 -4.42
C THR A 86 11.89 11.56 -4.13
N GLY A 87 11.49 10.30 -3.93
CA GLY A 87 12.39 9.15 -3.81
C GLY A 87 11.76 7.90 -4.44
N HIS A 88 12.56 6.87 -4.68
CA HIS A 88 12.06 5.65 -5.30
C HIS A 88 11.50 4.69 -4.25
N VAL A 89 10.25 4.24 -4.41
CA VAL A 89 9.54 3.37 -3.45
C VAL A 89 10.35 2.16 -2.99
N ALA A 90 11.00 1.46 -3.92
CA ALA A 90 11.68 0.20 -3.65
C ALA A 90 13.01 0.06 -4.41
N PRO A 91 14.09 0.77 -4.01
CA PRO A 91 15.39 0.66 -4.65
C PRO A 91 15.96 -0.75 -4.48
N LEU A 92 16.61 -1.29 -5.52
CA LEU A 92 17.26 -2.60 -5.43
C LEU A 92 18.68 -2.48 -4.88
N TYR A 93 19.42 -1.45 -5.31
CA TYR A 93 20.77 -1.11 -4.87
C TYR A 93 20.84 0.38 -4.48
N TYR A 94 21.84 0.74 -3.68
CA TYR A 94 22.14 2.12 -3.28
C TYR A 94 22.22 3.09 -4.48
N HIS A 95 21.68 4.30 -4.30
CA HIS A 95 21.78 5.39 -5.26
C HIS A 95 22.63 6.54 -4.69
N PRO A 96 23.63 7.10 -5.40
CA PRO A 96 24.53 8.14 -4.88
C PRO A 96 23.91 9.46 -4.43
N GLU A 97 22.61 9.68 -4.70
CA GLU A 97 21.84 10.85 -4.24
C GLU A 97 20.87 10.52 -3.10
N ASP A 98 20.91 9.30 -2.54
CA ASP A 98 20.12 8.92 -1.37
C ASP A 98 20.73 9.51 -0.08
N ASP A 99 19.90 9.75 0.94
CA ASP A 99 20.37 10.19 2.26
C ASP A 99 21.01 9.02 3.05
N TYR A 100 20.66 7.77 2.71
CA TYR A 100 21.10 6.56 3.41
C TYR A 100 21.62 5.49 2.45
N ASP A 101 22.84 5.00 2.70
CA ASP A 101 23.46 3.91 1.94
C ASP A 101 22.75 2.55 2.14
N TYR A 102 21.94 2.43 3.18
CA TYR A 102 21.14 1.25 3.53
C TYR A 102 19.66 1.30 3.07
N PHE A 103 19.19 2.35 2.39
CA PHE A 103 17.79 2.45 1.92
C PHE A 103 17.56 1.70 0.58
N ASN A 104 17.94 0.44 0.54
CA ASN A 104 17.78 -0.42 -0.64
C ASN A 104 17.64 -1.90 -0.27
N ALA A 105 16.91 -2.64 -1.10
CA ALA A 105 16.59 -4.03 -0.88
C ALA A 105 17.83 -4.93 -0.68
N ASN A 106 18.88 -4.71 -1.48
CA ASN A 106 20.12 -5.49 -1.36
C ASN A 106 20.79 -5.31 0.00
N PHE A 107 20.84 -4.09 0.55
CA PHE A 107 21.31 -3.91 1.92
C PHE A 107 20.41 -4.67 2.90
N SER A 108 19.10 -4.42 2.89
CA SER A 108 18.16 -4.97 3.87
C SER A 108 18.22 -6.50 3.94
N LEU A 109 18.20 -7.17 2.79
CA LEU A 109 18.23 -8.63 2.72
C LEU A 109 19.55 -9.21 3.26
N ASN A 110 20.69 -8.62 2.89
CA ASN A 110 21.98 -9.04 3.45
C ASN A 110 22.08 -8.73 4.95
N TYR A 111 21.48 -7.64 5.43
CA TYR A 111 21.49 -7.29 6.85
C TYR A 111 20.67 -8.27 7.70
N TRP A 112 19.53 -8.76 7.21
CA TRP A 112 18.81 -9.86 7.87
C TRP A 112 19.65 -11.14 7.97
N ILE A 113 20.42 -11.47 6.92
CA ILE A 113 21.34 -12.62 6.91
C ILE A 113 22.49 -12.40 7.91
N GLU A 114 23.13 -11.23 7.91
CA GLU A 114 24.18 -10.83 8.86
C GLU A 114 23.70 -10.93 10.32
N LYS A 115 22.45 -10.53 10.58
CA LYS A 115 21.81 -10.61 11.89
C LYS A 115 21.34 -12.03 12.26
N GLY A 116 21.57 -13.03 11.41
CA GLY A 116 21.40 -14.45 11.73
C GLY A 116 20.13 -15.11 11.18
N ALA A 117 19.39 -14.47 10.27
CA ALA A 117 18.28 -15.14 9.58
C ALA A 117 18.79 -16.05 8.44
N PRO A 118 18.43 -17.35 8.40
CA PRO A 118 18.80 -18.21 7.29
C PRO A 118 18.19 -17.72 5.97
N SER A 119 18.99 -17.62 4.91
CA SER A 119 18.56 -17.11 3.59
C SER A 119 17.28 -17.78 3.09
N ARG A 120 17.20 -19.13 3.16
CA ARG A 120 16.02 -19.94 2.76
C ARG A 120 14.76 -19.70 3.61
N LYS A 121 14.83 -18.98 4.73
CA LYS A 121 13.67 -18.48 5.48
C LYS A 121 13.26 -17.06 5.09
N ILE A 122 14.18 -16.24 4.56
CA ILE A 122 13.88 -14.89 4.09
C ILE A 122 13.08 -14.95 2.79
N VAL A 123 12.06 -14.11 2.68
CA VAL A 123 11.22 -13.90 1.50
C VAL A 123 11.28 -12.40 1.16
N MET A 124 11.55 -12.06 -0.10
CA MET A 124 11.73 -10.66 -0.52
C MET A 124 10.41 -10.01 -0.94
N GLY A 125 9.97 -8.98 -0.22
CA GLY A 125 8.76 -8.20 -0.55
C GLY A 125 8.95 -7.29 -1.75
N MET A 126 8.02 -7.37 -2.71
CA MET A 126 7.99 -6.57 -3.94
C MET A 126 6.65 -5.84 -4.08
N PRO A 127 6.64 -4.51 -4.30
CA PRO A 127 5.42 -3.74 -4.41
C PRO A 127 4.84 -3.84 -5.82
N LEU A 128 3.53 -4.07 -5.92
CA LEU A 128 2.79 -4.02 -7.18
C LEU A 128 2.09 -2.65 -7.33
N TYR A 129 2.72 -1.60 -6.80
CA TYR A 129 2.23 -0.22 -6.71
C TYR A 129 3.41 0.77 -6.78
N GLY A 130 3.08 2.07 -6.76
CA GLY A 130 4.08 3.14 -6.67
C GLY A 130 3.72 4.25 -5.67
N GLN A 131 4.75 4.91 -5.16
CA GLN A 131 4.65 6.08 -4.26
C GLN A 131 4.61 7.35 -5.09
N SER A 132 3.55 8.15 -4.91
CA SER A 132 3.25 9.32 -5.74
C SER A 132 3.37 10.65 -4.99
N PHE A 133 3.80 11.67 -5.72
CA PHE A 133 4.25 12.95 -5.17
C PHE A 133 3.68 14.12 -6.00
N THR A 134 3.39 15.23 -5.32
CA THR A 134 3.11 16.52 -5.98
C THR A 134 4.33 17.42 -5.87
N LEU A 135 5.00 17.68 -6.99
CA LEU A 135 6.18 18.53 -7.11
C LEU A 135 5.84 20.01 -6.83
N GLU A 136 6.74 20.72 -6.14
CA GLU A 136 6.64 22.18 -5.95
C GLU A 136 6.94 22.96 -7.24
N ASN A 137 7.89 22.47 -8.04
CA ASN A 137 8.38 23.13 -9.25
C ASN A 137 8.55 22.08 -10.37
N THR A 138 7.75 22.18 -11.44
CA THR A 138 7.76 21.22 -12.56
C THR A 138 9.08 21.15 -13.33
N ARG A 139 9.99 22.12 -13.14
CA ARG A 139 11.36 22.12 -13.71
C ARG A 139 12.36 21.31 -12.87
N ASN A 140 12.04 20.99 -11.62
CA ASN A 140 12.79 20.05 -10.80
C ASN A 140 11.94 18.79 -10.64
N ASN A 141 12.30 17.73 -11.37
CA ASN A 141 11.39 16.61 -11.69
C ASN A 141 12.11 15.26 -11.82
N GLY A 142 13.32 15.16 -11.24
CA GLY A 142 14.07 13.92 -11.04
C GLY A 142 13.86 13.36 -9.63
N LEU A 143 14.85 12.61 -9.14
CA LEU A 143 14.97 12.24 -7.73
C LEU A 143 15.29 13.48 -6.87
N ASN A 144 15.02 13.40 -5.56
CA ASN A 144 15.22 14.48 -4.58
C ASN A 144 14.51 15.80 -4.90
N ALA A 145 13.60 15.81 -5.87
CA ALA A 145 12.83 16.99 -6.23
C ALA A 145 11.82 17.32 -5.14
N LYS A 146 11.85 18.56 -4.63
CA LYS A 146 11.00 18.99 -3.52
C LYS A 146 9.50 18.83 -3.85
N ALA A 147 8.82 18.09 -3.00
CA ALA A 147 7.44 17.66 -3.17
C ALA A 147 6.68 17.76 -1.83
N PRO A 148 6.02 18.89 -1.53
CA PRO A 148 5.48 19.16 -0.19
C PRO A 148 4.33 18.23 0.26
N GLY A 149 3.79 17.41 -0.64
CA GLY A 149 2.67 16.51 -0.32
C GLY A 149 2.46 15.39 -1.34
N PRO A 150 1.48 14.50 -1.05
CA PRO A 150 1.16 13.35 -1.89
C PRO A 150 0.83 13.70 -3.34
N GLY A 151 1.06 12.75 -4.23
CA GLY A 151 0.43 12.75 -5.56
C GLY A 151 -1.08 12.58 -5.44
N LYS A 152 -1.81 12.97 -6.49
CA LYS A 152 -3.26 12.82 -6.57
C LYS A 152 -3.65 11.35 -6.47
N ALA A 153 -4.73 11.10 -5.75
CA ALA A 153 -5.33 9.78 -5.60
C ALA A 153 -5.67 9.13 -6.95
N GLY A 154 -5.49 7.81 -7.03
CA GLY A 154 -5.90 7.02 -8.19
C GLY A 154 -7.42 6.95 -8.37
N GLU A 155 -7.86 6.70 -9.60
CA GLU A 155 -9.27 6.62 -10.00
C GLU A 155 -10.01 5.49 -9.25
N PHE A 156 -9.29 4.43 -8.89
CA PHE A 156 -9.82 3.20 -8.34
C PHE A 156 -9.32 2.92 -6.92
N THR A 157 -8.02 3.12 -6.64
CA THR A 157 -7.44 2.98 -5.28
C THR A 157 -7.90 4.10 -4.36
N ARG A 158 -8.09 5.30 -4.90
CA ARG A 158 -8.55 6.53 -4.19
C ARG A 158 -7.65 6.97 -3.02
N ALA A 159 -6.45 6.42 -2.90
CA ALA A 159 -5.46 6.78 -1.89
C ALA A 159 -4.51 7.87 -2.43
N ALA A 160 -4.46 9.04 -1.79
CA ALA A 160 -3.51 10.09 -2.18
C ALA A 160 -2.08 9.70 -1.76
N GLY A 161 -1.10 9.88 -2.66
CA GLY A 161 0.29 9.46 -2.44
C GLY A 161 0.59 8.02 -2.87
N PHE A 162 -0.40 7.30 -3.37
CA PHE A 162 -0.31 5.90 -3.76
C PHE A 162 -1.01 5.69 -5.11
N LEU A 163 -0.47 4.82 -5.96
CA LEU A 163 -1.12 4.38 -7.20
C LEU A 163 -0.83 2.89 -7.39
N ALA A 164 -1.85 2.09 -7.71
CA ALA A 164 -1.65 0.69 -8.09
C ALA A 164 -0.88 0.61 -9.43
N TYR A 165 -0.18 -0.50 -9.71
CA TYR A 165 0.53 -0.65 -10.98
C TYR A 165 -0.41 -0.50 -12.19
N TYR A 166 -1.65 -1.01 -12.11
CA TYR A 166 -2.66 -0.80 -13.16
C TYR A 166 -3.04 0.67 -13.38
N GLU A 167 -2.99 1.52 -12.34
CA GLU A 167 -3.23 2.97 -12.44
C GLU A 167 -2.04 3.71 -13.04
N ILE A 168 -0.82 3.23 -12.81
CA ILE A 168 0.42 3.81 -13.34
C ILE A 168 0.61 3.46 -14.82
N CYS A 169 0.32 2.24 -15.24
CA CYS A 169 0.50 1.87 -16.64
C CYS A 169 -0.54 2.49 -17.59
N ASP A 170 -1.78 2.74 -17.13
CA ASP A 170 -2.75 3.57 -17.88
C ASP A 170 -2.24 5.00 -18.05
N ARG A 171 -1.70 5.60 -16.97
CA ARG A 171 -1.08 6.93 -16.99
C ARG A 171 0.04 7.04 -18.04
N VAL A 172 0.92 6.04 -18.10
CA VAL A 172 2.00 5.97 -19.10
C VAL A 172 1.43 5.82 -20.52
N LYS A 173 0.58 4.82 -20.76
CA LYS A 173 0.13 4.44 -22.11
C LYS A 173 -0.92 5.36 -22.72
N HIS A 174 -1.94 5.70 -21.94
CA HIS A 174 -3.16 6.35 -22.45
C HIS A 174 -3.23 7.81 -22.02
N GLN A 175 -2.66 8.17 -20.86
CA GLN A 175 -2.59 9.56 -20.42
C GLN A 175 -1.27 10.27 -20.79
N GLY A 176 -0.29 9.58 -21.40
CA GLY A 176 0.95 10.19 -21.88
C GLY A 176 1.80 10.81 -20.77
N TRP A 177 2.10 10.04 -19.73
CA TRP A 177 3.16 10.36 -18.77
C TRP A 177 4.53 10.02 -19.38
N GLU A 178 5.56 10.81 -19.05
CA GLU A 178 6.96 10.49 -19.36
C GLU A 178 7.47 9.41 -18.39
N VAL A 179 8.35 8.51 -18.84
CA VAL A 179 8.99 7.51 -17.99
C VAL A 179 10.50 7.71 -18.00
N VAL A 180 11.09 7.71 -16.81
CA VAL A 180 12.54 7.87 -16.61
C VAL A 180 13.07 6.62 -15.90
N GLN A 181 14.06 5.96 -16.50
CA GLN A 181 14.76 4.81 -15.93
C GLN A 181 16.14 5.23 -15.40
N ASP A 182 16.58 4.60 -14.30
CA ASP A 182 17.95 4.75 -13.79
C ASP A 182 18.96 4.13 -14.77
N GLU A 183 20.02 4.86 -15.13
CA GLU A 183 21.03 4.45 -16.11
C GLU A 183 21.72 3.12 -15.75
N GLN A 184 22.01 2.93 -14.46
CA GLN A 184 22.64 1.71 -13.94
C GLN A 184 21.58 0.65 -13.56
N GLY A 185 20.29 1.01 -13.60
CA GLY A 185 19.15 0.18 -13.23
C GLY A 185 19.22 -0.36 -11.80
N ARG A 186 19.65 0.48 -10.86
CA ARG A 186 19.71 0.27 -9.40
C ARG A 186 18.34 0.32 -8.73
N MET A 187 17.37 0.95 -9.40
CA MET A 187 15.98 1.09 -8.97
C MET A 187 15.05 0.96 -10.18
N GLY A 188 13.74 0.82 -9.93
CA GLY A 188 12.72 0.86 -10.96
C GLY A 188 12.58 2.24 -11.61
N PRO A 189 11.72 2.37 -12.63
CA PRO A 189 11.41 3.66 -13.22
C PRO A 189 10.67 4.60 -12.26
N PHE A 190 10.68 5.88 -12.61
CA PHE A 190 9.62 6.80 -12.20
C PHE A 190 8.89 7.36 -13.42
N ALA A 191 7.57 7.52 -13.31
CA ALA A 191 6.72 8.16 -14.30
C ALA A 191 6.29 9.55 -13.81
N ARG A 192 6.11 10.50 -14.74
CA ARG A 192 5.71 11.88 -14.39
C ARG A 192 4.85 12.57 -15.45
N LYS A 193 4.01 13.51 -15.01
CA LYS A 193 3.30 14.45 -15.89
C LYS A 193 2.98 15.76 -15.16
N GLY A 194 3.43 16.88 -15.71
CA GLY A 194 3.20 18.21 -15.11
C GLY A 194 3.89 18.34 -13.75
N ASN A 195 3.10 18.42 -12.67
CA ASN A 195 3.60 18.42 -11.29
C ASN A 195 3.35 17.09 -10.55
N GLN A 196 2.91 16.03 -11.24
CA GLN A 196 2.70 14.70 -10.67
C GLN A 196 3.87 13.79 -11.03
N TRP A 197 4.30 12.97 -10.08
CA TRP A 197 5.46 12.09 -10.16
C TRP A 197 5.16 10.81 -9.36
N VAL A 198 5.57 9.64 -9.85
CA VAL A 198 5.40 8.35 -9.15
C VAL A 198 6.57 7.41 -9.43
N SER A 199 7.15 6.81 -8.40
CA SER A 199 8.16 5.75 -8.51
C SER A 199 7.53 4.37 -8.33
N TYR A 200 7.94 3.37 -9.12
CA TYR A 200 7.31 2.05 -9.14
C TYR A 200 8.22 0.96 -9.69
N ASP A 201 7.96 -0.29 -9.31
CA ASP A 201 8.58 -1.45 -9.93
C ASP A 201 7.89 -1.82 -11.25
N ASP A 202 8.68 -2.03 -12.31
CA ASP A 202 8.21 -2.55 -13.58
C ASP A 202 8.63 -4.03 -13.79
N LYS A 203 8.25 -4.63 -14.93
CA LYS A 203 8.64 -6.00 -15.29
C LYS A 203 10.16 -6.22 -15.41
N ALA A 204 10.96 -5.19 -15.72
CA ALA A 204 12.42 -5.27 -15.72
C ALA A 204 12.96 -5.29 -14.28
N MET A 205 12.46 -4.42 -13.40
CA MET A 205 12.86 -4.39 -11.99
C MET A 205 12.41 -5.63 -11.22
N ILE A 206 11.15 -6.06 -11.35
CA ILE A 206 10.65 -7.30 -10.75
C ILE A 206 11.47 -8.52 -11.20
N ARG A 207 11.94 -8.54 -12.47
CA ARG A 207 12.86 -9.60 -12.93
C ARG A 207 14.22 -9.52 -12.24
N LYS A 208 14.82 -8.33 -12.10
CA LYS A 208 16.09 -8.13 -11.38
C LYS A 208 15.98 -8.53 -9.90
N LYS A 209 14.89 -8.13 -9.22
CA LYS A 209 14.59 -8.53 -7.84
C LYS A 209 14.44 -10.05 -7.72
N SER A 210 13.70 -10.67 -8.63
CA SER A 210 13.58 -12.13 -8.70
C SER A 210 14.91 -12.85 -9.03
N GLN A 211 15.86 -12.18 -9.69
CA GLN A 211 17.22 -12.69 -9.89
C GLN A 211 18.07 -12.53 -8.62
N LEU A 212 17.91 -11.46 -7.84
CA LEU A 212 18.58 -11.30 -6.54
C LEU A 212 18.11 -12.36 -5.52
N ILE A 213 16.81 -12.68 -5.50
CA ILE A 213 16.24 -13.79 -4.70
C ILE A 213 16.99 -15.11 -4.95
N ARG A 214 17.38 -15.37 -6.21
CA ARG A 214 18.18 -16.55 -6.58
C ARG A 214 19.66 -16.40 -6.26
N ALA A 215 20.22 -15.20 -6.37
CA ALA A 215 21.64 -14.94 -6.16
C ALA A 215 22.04 -14.95 -4.67
N LEU A 216 21.13 -14.57 -3.77
CA LEU A 216 21.30 -14.65 -2.31
C LEU A 216 20.74 -15.95 -1.70
N ASP A 217 20.32 -16.90 -2.53
CA ASP A 217 19.65 -18.16 -2.15
C ASP A 217 18.52 -17.97 -1.11
N LEU A 218 17.58 -17.07 -1.42
CA LEU A 218 16.46 -16.75 -0.53
C LEU A 218 15.33 -17.78 -0.64
N GLY A 219 14.48 -17.82 0.38
CA GLY A 219 13.30 -18.70 0.46
C GLY A 219 12.20 -18.39 -0.55
N GLY A 220 12.16 -17.17 -1.12
CA GLY A 220 11.15 -16.78 -2.10
C GLY A 220 10.97 -15.28 -2.30
N GLY A 221 9.88 -14.93 -2.97
CA GLY A 221 9.37 -13.55 -3.09
C GLY A 221 7.97 -13.41 -2.49
N MET A 222 7.67 -12.24 -1.96
CA MET A 222 6.35 -11.82 -1.48
C MET A 222 5.87 -10.66 -2.36
N VAL A 223 4.57 -10.57 -2.61
CA VAL A 223 3.97 -9.42 -3.30
C VAL A 223 2.92 -8.72 -2.45
N TRP A 224 3.08 -7.40 -2.34
CA TRP A 224 2.00 -6.51 -1.92
C TRP A 224 1.42 -5.77 -3.13
N ALA A 225 0.24 -6.08 -3.64
CA ALA A 225 -0.69 -7.16 -3.30
C ALA A 225 -1.41 -7.58 -4.59
N LEU A 226 -2.12 -8.71 -4.57
CA LEU A 226 -2.74 -9.31 -5.76
C LEU A 226 -3.65 -8.34 -6.54
N ASP A 227 -4.38 -7.50 -5.82
CA ASP A 227 -5.32 -6.51 -6.34
C ASP A 227 -4.68 -5.23 -6.89
N LEU A 228 -3.36 -5.13 -6.90
CA LEU A 228 -2.60 -3.95 -7.36
C LEU A 228 -1.84 -4.17 -8.69
N ASP A 229 -1.58 -5.42 -9.08
CA ASP A 229 -1.07 -5.78 -10.41
C ASP A 229 -2.10 -5.47 -11.51
N ASP A 230 -1.72 -5.56 -12.78
CA ASP A 230 -2.65 -5.51 -13.91
C ASP A 230 -3.37 -6.87 -14.07
N PHE A 231 -4.20 -7.21 -13.09
CA PHE A 231 -4.90 -8.51 -13.01
C PHE A 231 -5.98 -8.69 -14.09
N LYS A 232 -6.55 -7.59 -14.61
CA LYS A 232 -7.55 -7.60 -15.70
C LYS A 232 -6.95 -7.53 -17.11
N ASN A 233 -5.66 -7.22 -17.24
CA ASN A 233 -4.98 -6.95 -18.51
C ASN A 233 -5.59 -5.76 -19.27
N ASP A 234 -5.69 -4.62 -18.59
CA ASP A 234 -6.08 -3.35 -19.20
C ASP A 234 -4.88 -2.64 -19.85
N CYS A 235 -3.68 -2.73 -19.26
CA CYS A 235 -2.48 -2.07 -19.79
C CYS A 235 -1.57 -2.98 -20.63
N ASN A 236 -1.42 -4.24 -20.23
CA ASN A 236 -0.36 -5.14 -20.70
C ASN A 236 -0.86 -6.06 -21.84
N CYS A 237 -0.13 -7.16 -22.06
CA CYS A 237 -0.46 -8.22 -23.01
C CYS A 237 -0.70 -9.57 -22.31
N GLU A 238 -0.77 -9.56 -20.97
CA GLU A 238 -1.16 -10.65 -20.10
C GLU A 238 -1.65 -10.09 -18.75
N SER A 239 -2.61 -10.78 -18.12
CA SER A 239 -2.98 -10.51 -16.73
C SER A 239 -1.83 -10.83 -15.78
N TYR A 240 -1.77 -10.20 -14.62
CA TYR A 240 -0.71 -10.41 -13.61
C TYR A 240 0.72 -10.28 -14.17
N PRO A 241 1.06 -9.24 -14.95
CA PRO A 241 2.35 -9.11 -15.60
C PRO A 241 3.53 -9.06 -14.63
N LEU A 242 3.39 -8.48 -13.44
CA LEU A 242 4.46 -8.44 -12.44
C LEU A 242 4.58 -9.81 -11.75
N LEU A 243 3.47 -10.36 -11.25
CA LEU A 243 3.47 -11.64 -10.55
C LEU A 243 3.86 -12.83 -11.46
N LYS A 244 3.49 -12.82 -12.75
CA LYS A 244 3.99 -13.79 -13.75
C LYS A 244 5.47 -13.63 -14.04
N THR A 245 6.02 -12.42 -13.93
CA THR A 245 7.46 -12.20 -14.08
C THR A 245 8.23 -12.86 -12.92
N ILE A 246 7.75 -12.76 -11.68
CA ILE A 246 8.31 -13.48 -10.53
C ILE A 246 8.26 -15.00 -10.76
N ASN A 247 7.07 -15.51 -11.13
CA ASN A 247 6.85 -16.94 -11.34
C ASN A 247 7.69 -17.53 -12.50
N ARG A 248 7.99 -16.76 -13.54
CA ARG A 248 8.92 -17.18 -14.62
C ARG A 248 10.36 -17.34 -14.13
N VAL A 249 10.83 -16.49 -13.21
CA VAL A 249 12.22 -16.49 -12.73
C VAL A 249 12.44 -17.52 -11.61
N LEU A 250 11.47 -17.65 -10.70
CA LEU A 250 11.57 -18.48 -9.49
C LEU A 250 10.94 -19.88 -9.65
N ARG A 251 9.83 -20.01 -10.39
CA ARG A 251 9.02 -21.24 -10.47
C ARG A 251 8.91 -21.81 -11.89
N ASN A 252 9.77 -21.36 -12.82
CA ASN A 252 9.82 -21.79 -14.22
C ASN A 252 8.46 -21.74 -14.96
N TYR A 253 7.59 -20.78 -14.60
CA TYR A 253 6.23 -20.70 -15.12
C TYR A 253 6.20 -20.61 -16.67
N PRO A 254 5.37 -21.44 -17.35
CA PRO A 254 5.46 -21.64 -18.78
C PRO A 254 4.94 -20.46 -19.62
N GLY A 255 5.27 -20.49 -20.90
CA GLY A 255 4.87 -19.50 -21.90
C GLY A 255 5.92 -18.42 -22.13
N ALA A 256 6.09 -18.03 -23.39
CA ALA A 256 7.03 -16.99 -23.78
C ALA A 256 6.69 -15.65 -23.09
N HIS A 257 7.71 -14.93 -22.64
CA HIS A 257 7.54 -13.61 -22.07
C HIS A 257 7.01 -12.64 -23.15
N PRO A 258 5.84 -12.00 -22.98
CA PRO A 258 5.37 -11.01 -23.94
C PRO A 258 6.39 -9.87 -24.06
N LYS A 259 6.81 -9.53 -25.28
CA LYS A 259 7.74 -8.42 -25.58
C LYS A 259 7.07 -7.04 -25.48
N CYS A 260 5.97 -6.94 -24.73
CA CYS A 260 5.20 -5.71 -24.60
C CYS A 260 5.88 -4.76 -23.62
N ILE A 261 6.59 -3.78 -24.17
CA ILE A 261 7.13 -2.62 -23.47
C ILE A 261 5.95 -1.78 -22.93
N LEU A 262 6.12 -1.09 -21.79
CA LEU A 262 5.08 -0.20 -21.26
C LEU A 262 5.13 1.17 -21.93
N GLU A 263 6.35 1.61 -22.21
CA GLU A 263 6.74 2.90 -22.73
C GLU A 263 6.79 2.93 -24.26
N ASP A 264 6.21 3.97 -24.86
CA ASP A 264 6.58 4.38 -26.22
C ASP A 264 8.05 4.83 -26.20
N LYS A 265 8.86 4.39 -27.17
CA LYS A 265 10.31 4.72 -27.22
C LYS A 265 10.60 6.23 -27.23
N GLU A 266 9.66 7.04 -27.70
CA GLU A 266 9.76 8.50 -27.76
C GLU A 266 9.55 9.18 -26.39
N ARG A 267 9.02 8.47 -25.38
CA ARG A 267 8.75 8.98 -24.02
C ARG A 267 9.62 8.33 -22.94
N LEU A 268 10.56 7.47 -23.35
CA LEU A 268 11.51 6.82 -22.46
C LEU A 268 12.79 7.67 -22.33
N MET A 269 13.09 8.08 -21.10
CA MET A 269 14.30 8.82 -20.74
C MET A 269 15.22 7.95 -19.88
N ILE A 270 16.53 8.13 -20.01
CA ILE A 270 17.55 7.51 -19.14
C ILE A 270 18.17 8.60 -18.27
N ALA A 271 18.13 8.43 -16.95
CA ALA A 271 18.71 9.35 -15.98
C ALA A 271 20.22 9.16 -15.89
N GLY A 272 20.97 9.81 -16.78
CA GLY A 272 22.44 9.71 -16.83
C GLY A 272 23.13 10.42 -15.66
N THR A 273 24.11 9.76 -15.02
CA THR A 273 24.82 10.35 -13.87
C THR A 273 25.85 11.41 -14.28
N GLY A 274 25.37 12.64 -14.49
CA GLY A 274 26.21 13.84 -14.56
C GLY A 274 26.54 14.35 -15.97
N SER A 275 25.80 15.37 -16.41
CA SER A 275 26.24 16.27 -17.49
C SER A 275 26.24 17.71 -16.97
N LYS A 276 27.43 18.33 -16.95
CA LYS A 276 27.59 19.74 -16.55
C LYS A 276 26.82 20.63 -17.54
N PRO A 277 26.07 21.66 -17.08
CA PRO A 277 25.51 22.65 -17.99
C PRO A 277 26.60 23.32 -18.82
N LEU A 278 26.45 23.31 -20.15
CA LEU A 278 27.36 24.02 -21.06
C LEU A 278 27.31 25.52 -20.78
N THR A 279 28.44 26.07 -20.36
CA THR A 279 28.60 27.49 -20.00
C THR A 279 28.73 28.38 -21.22
N GLN A 280 27.91 29.42 -21.34
CA GLN A 280 28.23 30.68 -22.04
C GLN A 280 27.46 31.86 -21.39
N PRO A 281 27.78 33.14 -21.69
CA PRO A 281 28.33 34.00 -20.63
C PRO A 281 27.37 35.04 -20.01
N LYS A 282 27.79 35.57 -18.86
CA LYS A 282 27.17 36.70 -18.14
C LYS A 282 27.44 38.05 -18.81
N PRO A 283 26.48 38.97 -18.71
CA PRO A 283 26.76 40.34 -18.26
C PRO A 283 26.53 40.55 -16.75
N LYS A 284 27.07 41.66 -16.24
CA LYS A 284 27.00 42.20 -14.86
C LYS A 284 27.37 43.70 -14.96
N PRO A 285 27.19 44.54 -13.92
CA PRO A 285 26.23 44.51 -12.81
C PRO A 285 25.50 45.87 -12.58
N THR A 286 24.49 45.93 -11.70
CA THR A 286 24.16 47.20 -11.00
C THR A 286 23.80 47.00 -9.51
N SER A 287 24.61 47.64 -8.68
CA SER A 287 24.50 47.99 -7.25
C SER A 287 23.29 48.90 -6.90
N ILE A 288 22.76 49.10 -5.67
CA ILE A 288 22.77 48.43 -4.34
C ILE A 288 21.33 48.57 -3.76
N THR A 289 20.92 48.10 -2.56
CA THR A 289 21.17 48.70 -1.22
C THR A 289 20.69 47.75 -0.11
N GLN A 290 21.29 47.81 1.09
CA GLN A 290 20.95 46.97 2.27
C GLN A 290 20.06 47.72 3.29
N VAL A 291 19.23 46.96 4.04
CA VAL A 291 18.89 47.22 5.45
C VAL A 291 18.86 45.87 6.21
N LYS A 292 19.16 45.84 7.51
CA LYS A 292 19.27 44.63 8.37
C LYS A 292 18.23 44.62 9.53
N PRO A 293 18.06 43.50 10.27
CA PRO A 293 16.85 43.20 11.09
C PRO A 293 17.03 43.36 12.61
N GLN A 294 15.94 43.18 13.38
CA GLN A 294 15.93 42.83 14.82
C GLN A 294 14.68 41.96 15.20
N PRO A 295 14.58 41.35 16.42
CA PRO A 295 13.98 39.99 16.58
C PRO A 295 12.97 39.78 17.74
N MET A 296 12.57 38.49 17.95
CA MET A 296 11.93 37.91 19.17
C MET A 296 10.44 38.29 19.44
N GLN A 297 9.64 37.60 20.26
CA GLN A 297 9.86 36.49 21.22
C GLN A 297 8.60 35.56 21.37
N THR A 298 8.63 34.54 22.24
CA THR A 298 7.54 33.53 22.47
C THR A 298 7.21 33.32 23.96
N LYS A 299 5.97 32.93 24.34
CA LYS A 299 5.57 32.07 25.52
C LYS A 299 4.02 31.82 25.62
N PRO A 300 3.46 30.94 26.53
CA PRO A 300 2.37 30.01 26.14
C PRO A 300 1.19 29.72 27.13
N THR A 301 0.20 28.92 26.67
CA THR A 301 -0.80 28.09 27.47
C THR A 301 -1.82 28.85 28.36
N LYS A 302 -2.94 28.28 28.90
CA LYS A 302 -3.37 26.88 29.18
C LYS A 302 -4.94 26.67 28.96
N PRO A 303 -5.77 25.79 29.63
CA PRO A 303 -6.50 24.71 28.91
C PRO A 303 -8.04 24.49 29.16
N THR A 304 -8.57 23.47 28.45
CA THR A 304 -9.74 22.57 28.75
C THR A 304 -11.18 23.02 28.52
N GLU A 305 -11.92 22.22 27.74
CA GLU A 305 -13.08 21.43 28.20
C GLU A 305 -13.34 20.23 27.24
N ALA A 306 -14.23 19.28 27.57
CA ALA A 306 -14.42 18.02 26.82
C ALA A 306 -15.88 17.79 26.33
N PRO A 307 -16.12 17.27 25.11
CA PRO A 307 -17.48 17.06 24.57
C PRO A 307 -18.19 15.80 25.10
N GLN A 308 -19.52 15.79 25.01
CA GLN A 308 -20.39 14.66 25.34
C GLN A 308 -20.50 13.65 24.18
N LYS A 309 -20.89 12.40 24.48
CA LYS A 309 -21.13 11.37 23.45
C LYS A 309 -22.42 11.63 22.67
N MET A 310 -22.40 11.34 21.37
CA MET A 310 -23.56 11.37 20.48
C MET A 310 -23.71 10.03 19.74
N ASP A 311 -24.97 9.58 19.61
CA ASP A 311 -25.39 8.38 18.87
C ASP A 311 -25.33 8.64 17.35
N CYS A 312 -24.92 7.62 16.59
CA CYS A 312 -24.80 7.65 15.14
C CYS A 312 -26.11 7.82 14.36
N ALA A 313 -27.27 7.51 14.95
CA ALA A 313 -28.59 7.63 14.31
C ALA A 313 -28.69 6.98 12.89
N GLY A 314 -28.01 5.85 12.70
CA GLY A 314 -28.01 5.09 11.44
C GLY A 314 -27.17 5.68 10.30
N ARG A 315 -26.22 6.59 10.57
CA ARG A 315 -25.35 7.20 9.55
C ARG A 315 -23.89 6.80 9.75
N ASN A 316 -23.21 6.39 8.68
CA ASN A 316 -21.77 6.06 8.72
C ASN A 316 -20.89 7.30 8.96
N TYR A 317 -21.36 8.48 8.54
CA TYR A 317 -20.67 9.76 8.67
C TYR A 317 -21.62 10.88 9.09
N ALA A 318 -21.10 11.87 9.82
CA ALA A 318 -21.82 13.11 10.14
C ALA A 318 -20.87 14.33 10.04
N PRO A 319 -21.35 15.53 9.69
CA PRO A 319 -20.54 16.75 9.74
C PRO A 319 -20.27 17.16 11.20
N HIS A 320 -19.09 17.74 11.47
CA HIS A 320 -18.74 18.27 12.79
C HIS A 320 -19.28 19.69 12.98
N GLU A 321 -20.04 19.94 14.04
CA GLU A 321 -20.90 21.13 14.19
C GLU A 321 -20.17 22.49 14.28
N LYS A 322 -18.85 22.51 14.51
CA LYS A 322 -18.05 23.73 14.77
C LYS A 322 -16.83 23.93 13.86
N ASP A 323 -16.55 23.01 12.95
CA ASP A 323 -15.32 23.05 12.15
C ASP A 323 -15.54 22.33 10.82
N CYS A 324 -15.54 23.10 9.73
CA CYS A 324 -15.70 22.57 8.38
C CYS A 324 -14.52 21.69 7.92
N ASN A 325 -13.37 21.73 8.59
CA ASN A 325 -12.23 20.83 8.35
C ASN A 325 -12.35 19.51 9.14
N LYS A 326 -13.46 19.27 9.85
CA LYS A 326 -13.73 18.05 10.62
C LYS A 326 -15.04 17.37 10.24
N TYR A 327 -15.16 16.11 10.66
CA TYR A 327 -16.36 15.28 10.55
C TYR A 327 -16.35 14.20 11.63
N TYR A 328 -17.41 13.41 11.72
CA TYR A 328 -17.49 12.22 12.55
C TYR A 328 -17.66 10.97 11.68
N ILE A 329 -17.06 9.86 12.11
CA ILE A 329 -17.35 8.51 11.61
C ILE A 329 -18.10 7.76 12.71
N CYS A 330 -19.17 7.03 12.36
CA CYS A 330 -19.77 6.10 13.29
C CYS A 330 -18.89 4.86 13.46
N GLN A 331 -18.46 4.57 14.69
CA GLN A 331 -17.78 3.34 15.04
C GLN A 331 -18.43 2.72 16.27
N TYR A 332 -18.90 1.47 16.17
CA TYR A 332 -19.54 0.71 17.25
C TYR A 332 -20.77 1.39 17.91
N GLY A 333 -21.42 2.34 17.21
CA GLY A 333 -22.56 3.10 17.72
C GLY A 333 -22.21 4.48 18.31
N GLU A 334 -20.92 4.84 18.36
CA GLU A 334 -20.47 6.16 18.84
C GLU A 334 -19.86 6.98 17.69
N LEU A 335 -20.08 8.30 17.70
CA LEU A 335 -19.49 9.22 16.73
C LEU A 335 -18.04 9.59 17.12
N VAL A 336 -17.07 9.18 16.29
CA VAL A 336 -15.63 9.41 16.47
C VAL A 336 -15.17 10.57 15.60
N GLU A 337 -14.57 11.61 16.21
CA GLU A 337 -14.08 12.80 15.50
C GLU A 337 -12.94 12.45 14.52
N GLN A 338 -13.00 13.03 13.33
CA GLN A 338 -12.00 12.92 12.27
C GLN A 338 -11.73 14.29 11.63
N LYS A 339 -10.56 14.42 11.00
CA LYS A 339 -10.09 15.68 10.41
C LYS A 339 -9.71 15.51 8.94
N CYS A 340 -10.20 16.39 8.08
CA CYS A 340 -9.84 16.44 6.67
C CYS A 340 -8.37 16.90 6.50
N PRO A 341 -7.65 16.42 5.47
CA PRO A 341 -6.29 16.86 5.17
C PRO A 341 -6.18 18.39 5.05
N SER A 342 -5.05 18.94 5.47
CA SER A 342 -4.83 20.39 5.60
C SER A 342 -5.22 21.19 4.33
N GLY A 343 -6.27 22.00 4.44
CA GLY A 343 -6.81 22.82 3.34
C GLY A 343 -8.07 22.26 2.69
N LEU A 344 -8.45 21.01 2.97
CA LEU A 344 -9.69 20.38 2.53
C LEU A 344 -10.76 20.42 3.64
N TYR A 345 -12.02 20.49 3.22
CA TYR A 345 -13.21 20.71 4.05
C TYR A 345 -14.18 19.53 3.84
N TRP A 346 -15.02 19.21 4.83
CA TRP A 346 -15.91 18.06 4.79
C TRP A 346 -17.14 18.29 3.90
N ASN A 347 -17.30 17.46 2.87
CA ASN A 347 -18.32 17.55 1.83
C ASN A 347 -19.19 16.29 1.80
N GLU A 348 -20.19 16.24 2.68
CA GLU A 348 -21.24 15.20 2.83
C GLU A 348 -20.72 13.78 3.17
N ASN A 349 -19.78 13.21 2.41
CA ASN A 349 -19.16 11.90 2.62
C ASN A 349 -17.66 11.80 2.21
N TYR A 350 -16.99 12.91 1.89
CA TYR A 350 -15.55 12.97 1.59
C TYR A 350 -14.96 14.36 1.92
N CYS A 351 -13.64 14.52 1.83
CA CYS A 351 -12.96 15.81 2.00
C CYS A 351 -12.65 16.45 0.63
N ASP A 352 -12.98 17.73 0.46
CA ASP A 352 -12.92 18.45 -0.83
C ASP A 352 -12.48 19.92 -0.64
N TRP A 353 -12.24 20.65 -1.72
CA TRP A 353 -11.77 22.04 -1.67
C TRP A 353 -12.85 23.00 -1.13
N PRO A 354 -12.49 24.07 -0.39
CA PRO A 354 -13.46 24.97 0.26
C PRO A 354 -14.48 25.61 -0.69
N THR A 355 -14.16 25.70 -1.99
CA THR A 355 -15.02 26.23 -3.06
C THR A 355 -16.08 25.26 -3.57
N ALA A 356 -16.00 23.97 -3.22
CA ALA A 356 -16.96 22.92 -3.58
C ALA A 356 -17.83 22.46 -2.39
N VAL A 357 -17.41 22.79 -1.16
CA VAL A 357 -18.08 22.35 0.07
C VAL A 357 -19.25 23.25 0.48
N LYS A 358 -20.39 22.63 0.80
CA LYS A 358 -21.56 23.31 1.39
C LYS A 358 -21.49 23.29 2.94
N CYS A 359 -20.49 23.94 3.54
CA CYS A 359 -20.40 23.94 5.00
C CYS A 359 -21.57 24.73 5.62
N MET A 360 -22.17 24.17 6.68
CA MET A 360 -23.29 24.79 7.40
C MET A 360 -22.89 25.40 8.75
N VAL A 361 -21.61 25.29 9.13
CA VAL A 361 -21.04 26.00 10.28
C VAL A 361 -20.93 27.48 9.94
N ARG A 362 -21.20 28.37 10.91
CA ARG A 362 -21.09 29.82 10.71
C ARG A 362 -19.62 30.27 10.75
N ASP A 363 -19.28 31.26 9.93
CA ASP A 363 -17.93 31.85 9.81
C ASP A 363 -17.33 32.25 11.17
N ASP A 364 -18.14 32.75 12.10
CA ASP A 364 -17.74 33.30 13.41
C ASP A 364 -17.17 32.26 14.39
N GLN A 365 -17.33 30.96 14.11
CA GLN A 365 -16.76 29.87 14.92
C GLN A 365 -15.52 29.22 14.30
N THR A 366 -15.13 29.63 13.08
CA THR A 366 -14.01 29.02 12.34
C THR A 366 -12.70 29.79 12.50
N THR A 367 -11.58 29.10 12.75
CA THR A 367 -10.29 29.75 13.03
C THR A 367 -9.46 30.02 11.77
N LYS A 368 -9.89 31.05 11.01
CA LYS A 368 -9.20 31.88 10.00
C LYS A 368 -9.91 31.90 8.63
N ARG A 369 -9.90 33.11 8.04
CA ARG A 369 -10.79 33.55 6.95
C ARG A 369 -10.07 33.63 5.59
N PRO A 370 -10.63 33.07 4.50
CA PRO A 370 -10.14 33.32 3.14
C PRO A 370 -10.48 34.72 2.61
N LEU A 371 -9.65 35.25 1.72
CA LEU A 371 -9.95 36.45 0.91
C LEU A 371 -10.48 36.03 -0.47
N ALA A 372 -11.53 36.71 -0.95
CA ALA A 372 -12.05 36.56 -2.31
C ALA A 372 -11.58 37.74 -3.20
N PRO A 373 -11.51 37.54 -4.52
CA PRO A 373 -12.51 38.19 -5.36
C PRO A 373 -13.08 37.33 -6.52
N ARG A 374 -14.15 37.86 -7.13
CA ARG A 374 -14.99 37.36 -8.25
C ARG A 374 -15.47 38.62 -9.03
N PRO A 375 -16.26 38.56 -10.13
CA PRO A 375 -16.40 37.58 -11.21
C PRO A 375 -16.65 38.23 -12.63
N LYS A 376 -17.12 37.39 -13.60
CA LYS A 376 -18.07 37.71 -14.71
C LYS A 376 -17.52 38.43 -15.97
N PRO A 377 -18.24 38.40 -17.12
CA PRO A 377 -19.59 37.84 -17.37
C PRO A 377 -19.66 36.75 -18.48
N THR A 378 -20.86 36.15 -18.63
CA THR A 378 -21.24 35.26 -19.76
C THR A 378 -22.76 35.33 -19.97
N LYS A 379 -23.23 35.38 -21.22
CA LYS A 379 -24.65 35.37 -21.68
C LYS A 379 -24.67 35.41 -23.24
N PRO A 380 -25.80 35.15 -23.95
CA PRO A 380 -26.99 34.36 -23.60
C PRO A 380 -27.57 33.49 -24.77
N MET A 381 -28.75 32.89 -24.51
CA MET A 381 -29.91 32.63 -25.40
C MET A 381 -30.31 31.19 -25.79
N THR A 382 -31.60 31.06 -26.10
CA THR A 382 -32.44 29.86 -25.96
C THR A 382 -33.73 29.98 -26.81
N ALA A 383 -34.17 28.86 -27.42
CA ALA A 383 -35.58 28.50 -27.73
C ALA A 383 -35.56 27.03 -28.26
N GLN A 384 -36.27 26.04 -27.73
CA GLN A 384 -37.73 25.84 -27.50
C GLN A 384 -38.58 25.53 -28.75
N THR A 385 -39.18 24.32 -28.76
CA THR A 385 -40.63 24.09 -28.94
C THR A 385 -40.98 22.61 -28.66
N THR A 386 -42.27 22.29 -28.44
CA THR A 386 -42.76 20.92 -28.11
C THR A 386 -44.11 20.63 -28.78
N LYS A 387 -44.34 19.36 -29.19
CA LYS A 387 -45.64 18.63 -29.23
C LYS A 387 -45.45 17.19 -29.77
N ALA A 388 -46.50 16.37 -29.74
CA ALA A 388 -46.41 14.89 -29.78
C ALA A 388 -47.35 14.21 -30.85
N PRO A 389 -47.82 12.95 -30.73
CA PRO A 389 -47.56 11.88 -31.72
C PRO A 389 -48.83 11.47 -32.54
N PRO A 390 -48.77 10.47 -33.46
CA PRO A 390 -49.14 9.08 -33.05
C PRO A 390 -48.61 7.87 -33.90
N LYS A 391 -48.52 6.67 -33.28
CA LYS A 391 -48.56 5.30 -33.92
C LYS A 391 -47.36 4.96 -34.87
N THR A 392 -47.07 3.76 -35.41
CA THR A 392 -47.27 2.28 -35.17
C THR A 392 -46.18 1.53 -36.01
N THR A 393 -45.94 0.20 -36.08
CA THR A 393 -46.66 -1.07 -35.75
C THR A 393 -45.69 -2.29 -35.67
N LYS A 394 -46.17 -3.47 -35.21
CA LYS A 394 -45.73 -4.86 -35.53
C LYS A 394 -44.24 -5.30 -35.41
N LYS A 395 -43.93 -5.97 -34.28
CA LYS A 395 -43.26 -7.32 -34.10
C LYS A 395 -41.90 -7.65 -34.81
N PRO A 396 -41.17 -8.74 -34.43
CA PRO A 396 -39.73 -8.58 -34.11
C PRO A 396 -38.76 -9.49 -34.90
N VAL A 397 -37.47 -9.21 -34.78
CA VAL A 397 -36.36 -10.13 -35.14
C VAL A 397 -35.31 -10.14 -34.02
N ALA A 398 -34.76 -11.32 -33.72
CA ALA A 398 -33.76 -11.56 -32.67
C ALA A 398 -32.31 -11.63 -33.26
N PRO A 399 -31.24 -11.53 -32.45
CA PRO A 399 -29.97 -10.98 -32.92
C PRO A 399 -28.93 -12.01 -33.41
N PRO A 400 -27.94 -11.58 -34.23
CA PRO A 400 -26.70 -12.33 -34.43
C PRO A 400 -25.83 -12.26 -33.17
N SER A 401 -25.50 -13.43 -32.59
CA SER A 401 -24.67 -13.53 -31.39
C SER A 401 -23.21 -13.15 -31.67
N LYS A 402 -22.67 -12.17 -30.91
CA LYS A 402 -21.23 -12.02 -30.71
C LYS A 402 -20.84 -12.81 -29.44
N LYS A 403 -20.24 -13.99 -29.62
CA LYS A 403 -19.58 -14.70 -28.51
C LYS A 403 -18.38 -13.88 -28.00
N PRO A 404 -18.17 -13.76 -26.68
CA PRO A 404 -16.89 -13.33 -26.12
C PRO A 404 -15.76 -14.29 -26.57
N ALA A 405 -14.52 -13.80 -26.56
CA ALA A 405 -13.35 -14.63 -26.81
C ALA A 405 -13.23 -15.74 -25.75
N ALA A 406 -12.82 -16.94 -26.16
CA ALA A 406 -12.70 -18.07 -25.23
C ALA A 406 -11.53 -17.84 -24.25
N ARG A 407 -11.79 -18.10 -22.96
CA ARG A 407 -10.75 -18.15 -21.91
C ARG A 407 -9.67 -19.17 -22.32
N PRO A 408 -8.36 -18.88 -22.15
CA PRO A 408 -7.32 -19.87 -22.35
C PRO A 408 -7.59 -21.14 -21.53
N LYS A 409 -7.21 -22.31 -22.06
CA LYS A 409 -7.27 -23.57 -21.29
C LYS A 409 -6.38 -23.44 -20.04
N PRO A 410 -6.78 -24.05 -18.90
CA PRO A 410 -5.91 -24.13 -17.74
C PRO A 410 -4.64 -24.93 -18.09
N THR A 411 -3.50 -24.39 -17.67
CA THR A 411 -2.21 -25.07 -17.61
C THR A 411 -2.31 -26.27 -16.65
N PRO A 412 -1.52 -27.36 -16.83
CA PRO A 412 -1.44 -28.42 -15.83
C PRO A 412 -1.07 -27.86 -14.43
N PRO A 413 -1.62 -28.41 -13.33
CA PRO A 413 -1.29 -27.97 -11.99
C PRO A 413 0.22 -28.00 -11.72
N ALA A 414 0.72 -27.02 -10.98
CA ALA A 414 2.09 -27.07 -10.46
C ALA A 414 2.24 -28.26 -9.48
N PRO A 415 3.43 -28.89 -9.39
CA PRO A 415 3.67 -29.93 -8.40
C PRO A 415 3.44 -29.45 -6.95
N PRO A 416 3.11 -30.34 -6.00
CA PRO A 416 2.97 -29.98 -4.60
C PRO A 416 4.22 -29.32 -4.00
N LEU A 417 3.99 -28.39 -3.08
CA LEU A 417 5.02 -27.62 -2.37
C LEU A 417 5.62 -28.43 -1.21
N SER A 418 6.28 -29.55 -1.51
CA SER A 418 6.80 -30.52 -0.53
C SER A 418 8.33 -30.72 -0.58
N SER A 419 9.09 -29.71 -1.00
CA SER A 419 10.55 -29.77 -1.13
C SER A 419 11.21 -28.43 -0.81
N ASN A 420 12.22 -28.42 0.07
CA ASN A 420 12.97 -27.22 0.53
C ASN A 420 13.64 -26.42 -0.61
N GLU A 421 13.77 -27.01 -1.80
CA GLU A 421 14.37 -26.40 -2.99
C GLU A 421 13.42 -25.43 -3.72
N GLN A 422 12.10 -25.56 -3.55
CA GLN A 422 11.11 -24.71 -4.23
C GLN A 422 11.02 -23.31 -3.60
N TYR A 423 11.12 -22.27 -4.43
CA TYR A 423 10.91 -20.89 -4.01
C TYR A 423 9.44 -20.62 -3.69
N LYS A 424 9.20 -19.99 -2.53
CA LYS A 424 7.89 -19.44 -2.18
C LYS A 424 7.57 -18.24 -3.10
N VAL A 425 6.33 -18.17 -3.53
CA VAL A 425 5.68 -16.93 -3.97
C VAL A 425 4.51 -16.70 -3.02
N VAL A 426 4.66 -15.72 -2.15
CA VAL A 426 3.69 -15.32 -1.13
C VAL A 426 2.86 -14.17 -1.68
N CYS A 427 1.54 -14.29 -1.61
CA CYS A 427 0.61 -13.34 -2.21
C CYS A 427 -0.34 -12.77 -1.16
N TYR A 428 -0.31 -11.46 -0.94
CA TYR A 428 -1.34 -10.80 -0.15
C TYR A 428 -2.65 -10.63 -0.93
N PHE A 429 -3.74 -11.01 -0.28
CA PHE A 429 -5.11 -10.78 -0.73
C PHE A 429 -5.77 -9.75 0.18
N THR A 430 -6.19 -8.60 -0.36
CA THR A 430 -6.85 -7.55 0.42
C THR A 430 -8.37 -7.59 0.23
N ASN A 431 -9.13 -7.77 1.31
CA ASN A 431 -10.59 -7.86 1.20
C ASN A 431 -11.24 -6.51 0.78
N TRP A 432 -10.62 -5.37 1.11
CA TRP A 432 -11.16 -4.06 0.80
C TRP A 432 -11.06 -3.67 -0.69
N ALA A 433 -10.23 -4.35 -1.48
CA ALA A 433 -10.20 -4.17 -2.92
C ALA A 433 -11.54 -4.50 -3.60
N TRP A 434 -12.41 -5.28 -2.95
CA TRP A 434 -13.76 -5.53 -3.42
C TRP A 434 -14.67 -4.28 -3.40
N TYR A 435 -14.37 -3.24 -2.60
CA TYR A 435 -15.15 -1.99 -2.61
C TYR A 435 -14.73 -1.00 -3.70
N ARG A 436 -13.59 -1.23 -4.37
CA ARG A 436 -13.12 -0.34 -5.43
C ARG A 436 -14.08 -0.38 -6.64
N PRO A 437 -14.26 0.72 -7.37
CA PRO A 437 -15.10 0.73 -8.56
C PRO A 437 -14.42 0.01 -9.74
N GLY A 438 -15.21 -0.41 -10.74
CA GLY A 438 -14.74 -0.79 -12.08
C GLY A 438 -13.54 -1.76 -12.11
N GLN A 439 -12.44 -1.32 -12.74
CA GLN A 439 -11.27 -2.17 -12.97
C GLN A 439 -10.49 -2.46 -11.68
N GLY A 440 -10.45 -1.55 -10.71
CA GLY A 440 -9.82 -1.84 -9.41
C GLY A 440 -10.57 -2.84 -8.52
N LYS A 441 -11.83 -3.20 -8.84
CA LYS A 441 -12.58 -4.19 -8.04
C LYS A 441 -11.94 -5.57 -8.13
N TYR A 442 -11.49 -6.11 -6.99
CA TYR A 442 -10.91 -7.46 -6.88
C TYR A 442 -11.80 -8.37 -6.04
N VAL A 443 -11.91 -9.67 -6.38
CA VAL A 443 -12.66 -10.69 -5.62
C VAL A 443 -11.88 -12.02 -5.56
N PRO A 444 -12.23 -12.97 -4.66
CA PRO A 444 -11.51 -14.24 -4.55
C PRO A 444 -11.33 -15.01 -5.87
N GLU A 445 -12.27 -14.95 -6.81
CA GLU A 445 -12.19 -15.66 -8.10
C GLU A 445 -11.28 -14.98 -9.14
N ASP A 446 -10.77 -13.77 -8.88
CA ASP A 446 -9.74 -13.14 -9.71
C ASP A 446 -8.36 -13.79 -9.50
N ILE A 447 -8.14 -14.51 -8.38
CA ILE A 447 -6.88 -15.16 -8.01
C ILE A 447 -6.55 -16.28 -9.02
N ASP A 448 -5.42 -16.15 -9.73
CA ASP A 448 -4.86 -17.21 -10.58
C ASP A 448 -4.15 -18.26 -9.71
N GLU A 449 -4.81 -19.41 -9.54
CA GLU A 449 -4.36 -20.57 -8.75
C GLU A 449 -2.96 -21.12 -9.10
N ASN A 450 -2.35 -20.68 -10.20
CA ASN A 450 -1.03 -21.13 -10.62
C ASN A 450 0.10 -20.21 -10.11
N LEU A 451 -0.21 -18.96 -9.73
CA LEU A 451 0.78 -17.92 -9.49
C LEU A 451 1.25 -17.80 -8.04
N CYS A 452 0.45 -18.28 -7.09
CA CYS A 452 0.76 -18.22 -5.67
C CYS A 452 1.14 -19.59 -5.12
N THR A 453 2.00 -19.59 -4.10
CA THR A 453 2.33 -20.79 -3.29
C THR A 453 1.71 -20.69 -1.91
N HIS A 454 1.61 -19.46 -1.40
CA HIS A 454 0.98 -19.07 -0.16
C HIS A 454 0.08 -17.88 -0.47
N ILE A 455 -1.14 -17.88 0.06
CA ILE A 455 -2.01 -16.70 0.10
C ILE A 455 -2.10 -16.27 1.56
N VAL A 456 -1.82 -14.99 1.82
CA VAL A 456 -2.00 -14.36 3.12
C VAL A 456 -3.26 -13.48 3.03
N TYR A 457 -4.25 -13.78 3.86
CA TYR A 457 -5.52 -13.05 3.87
C TYR A 457 -5.41 -11.79 4.75
N GLY A 458 -5.41 -10.62 4.12
CA GLY A 458 -5.46 -9.31 4.77
C GLY A 458 -6.91 -8.81 4.93
N PHE A 459 -7.43 -8.57 6.14
CA PHE A 459 -6.82 -8.75 7.46
C PHE A 459 -7.85 -9.21 8.49
N ALA A 460 -7.41 -10.03 9.45
CA ALA A 460 -8.01 -10.08 10.78
C ALA A 460 -7.37 -9.01 11.67
N VAL A 461 -7.97 -8.71 12.82
CA VAL A 461 -7.61 -7.54 13.64
C VAL A 461 -7.61 -7.87 15.13
N LEU A 462 -6.84 -7.15 15.94
CA LEU A 462 -6.71 -7.41 17.38
C LEU A 462 -7.76 -6.61 18.19
N ASN A 463 -8.55 -7.28 19.02
CA ASN A 463 -9.49 -6.60 19.91
C ASN A 463 -8.75 -5.85 21.03
N SER A 464 -8.87 -4.52 21.06
CA SER A 464 -8.15 -3.65 22.01
C SER A 464 -8.41 -3.94 23.49
N ASN A 465 -9.55 -4.57 23.82
CA ASN A 465 -9.95 -4.87 25.21
C ASN A 465 -9.54 -6.29 25.62
N SER A 466 -9.92 -7.32 24.86
CA SER A 466 -9.62 -8.71 25.20
C SER A 466 -8.21 -9.17 24.79
N LEU A 467 -7.57 -8.45 23.85
CA LEU A 467 -6.33 -8.82 23.19
C LEU A 467 -6.40 -10.20 22.50
N THR A 468 -7.54 -10.45 21.84
CA THR A 468 -7.81 -11.64 21.02
C THR A 468 -8.06 -11.25 19.57
N ILE A 469 -7.81 -12.17 18.64
CA ILE A 469 -8.15 -11.98 17.22
C ILE A 469 -9.68 -11.79 17.04
N LYS A 470 -10.08 -10.95 16.08
CA LYS A 470 -11.47 -10.82 15.61
C LYS A 470 -11.47 -10.58 14.08
N THR A 471 -12.59 -10.87 13.44
CA THR A 471 -12.87 -10.50 12.04
C THR A 471 -12.89 -8.97 11.89
N HIS A 472 -12.34 -8.44 10.78
CA HIS A 472 -12.33 -7.01 10.50
C HIS A 472 -13.62 -6.57 9.79
N ASP A 473 -13.89 -7.16 8.63
CA ASP A 473 -15.03 -6.82 7.77
C ASP A 473 -15.95 -8.03 7.65
N SER A 474 -16.88 -8.17 8.59
CA SER A 474 -17.84 -9.28 8.57
C SER A 474 -18.69 -9.34 7.29
N TRP A 475 -18.86 -8.22 6.57
CA TRP A 475 -19.68 -8.22 5.36
C TRP A 475 -18.94 -8.87 4.19
N ALA A 476 -17.65 -8.56 4.00
CA ALA A 476 -16.82 -9.27 3.03
C ALA A 476 -16.50 -10.71 3.51
N ASP A 477 -15.98 -10.82 4.73
CA ASP A 477 -15.38 -12.04 5.28
C ASP A 477 -16.42 -13.15 5.53
N ILE A 478 -17.58 -12.80 6.09
CA ILE A 478 -18.61 -13.75 6.53
C ILE A 478 -19.81 -13.73 5.58
N ASP A 479 -20.50 -12.59 5.40
CA ASP A 479 -21.76 -12.55 4.64
C ASP A 479 -21.55 -12.82 3.14
N ASN A 480 -20.46 -12.29 2.57
CA ASN A 480 -20.00 -12.62 1.21
C ASN A 480 -18.99 -13.79 1.18
N ARG A 481 -18.72 -14.41 2.33
CA ARG A 481 -17.96 -15.67 2.51
C ARG A 481 -16.53 -15.63 1.94
N PHE A 482 -15.85 -14.48 2.01
CA PHE A 482 -14.49 -14.37 1.46
C PHE A 482 -13.49 -15.30 2.15
N TYR A 483 -13.59 -15.54 3.47
CA TYR A 483 -12.73 -16.53 4.16
C TYR A 483 -12.87 -17.92 3.52
N GLU A 484 -14.11 -18.42 3.38
CA GLU A 484 -14.40 -19.72 2.75
C GLU A 484 -13.82 -19.79 1.33
N ARG A 485 -14.05 -18.74 0.53
CA ARG A 485 -13.67 -18.69 -0.90
C ARG A 485 -12.16 -18.60 -1.12
N VAL A 486 -11.41 -17.91 -0.26
CA VAL A 486 -9.94 -17.87 -0.35
C VAL A 486 -9.32 -19.14 0.26
N VAL A 487 -9.83 -19.63 1.39
CA VAL A 487 -9.37 -20.90 2.00
C VAL A 487 -9.62 -22.11 1.09
N ALA A 488 -10.63 -22.06 0.20
CA ALA A 488 -10.86 -23.09 -0.81
C ALA A 488 -9.68 -23.32 -1.78
N TYR A 489 -8.76 -22.36 -1.94
CA TYR A 489 -7.54 -22.53 -2.75
C TYR A 489 -6.54 -23.56 -2.18
N LYS A 490 -6.72 -24.02 -0.93
CA LYS A 490 -6.04 -25.20 -0.37
C LYS A 490 -6.23 -26.45 -1.23
N ASN A 491 -7.40 -26.59 -1.87
CA ASN A 491 -7.69 -27.68 -2.80
C ASN A 491 -6.88 -27.63 -4.12
N LYS A 492 -6.07 -26.58 -4.30
CA LYS A 492 -5.11 -26.41 -5.41
C LYS A 492 -3.66 -26.59 -4.95
N GLY A 493 -3.43 -26.95 -3.68
CA GLY A 493 -2.09 -27.09 -3.09
C GLY A 493 -1.46 -25.77 -2.63
N ILE A 494 -2.21 -24.66 -2.60
CA ILE A 494 -1.76 -23.36 -2.10
C ILE A 494 -1.97 -23.32 -0.59
N ARG A 495 -0.96 -22.95 0.20
CA ARG A 495 -1.14 -22.74 1.65
C ARG A 495 -1.89 -21.44 1.92
N VAL A 496 -2.88 -21.43 2.80
CA VAL A 496 -3.69 -20.22 3.07
C VAL A 496 -3.64 -19.85 4.54
N THR A 497 -2.99 -18.72 4.87
CA THR A 497 -2.89 -18.16 6.22
C THR A 497 -3.76 -16.90 6.34
N VAL A 498 -4.02 -16.48 7.58
CA VAL A 498 -4.63 -15.17 7.88
C VAL A 498 -3.57 -14.26 8.49
N ALA A 499 -3.48 -13.02 8.02
CA ALA A 499 -2.68 -11.99 8.68
C ALA A 499 -3.51 -11.29 9.75
N ILE A 500 -2.87 -10.91 10.86
CA ILE A 500 -3.47 -10.05 11.89
C ILE A 500 -2.73 -8.71 11.95
N GLY A 501 -3.42 -7.63 11.56
CA GLY A 501 -2.79 -6.40 11.09
C GLY A 501 -3.80 -5.34 10.64
N GLY A 502 -3.45 -4.55 9.62
CA GLY A 502 -4.20 -3.36 9.17
C GLY A 502 -3.59 -2.06 9.70
N TRP A 503 -3.07 -1.15 8.84
CA TRP A 503 -2.39 0.13 9.21
C TRP A 503 -3.18 0.96 10.24
N ASN A 504 -4.51 0.80 10.20
CA ASN A 504 -5.44 1.48 11.08
C ASN A 504 -5.77 0.70 12.36
N ASP A 505 -5.72 -0.63 12.33
CA ASP A 505 -6.05 -1.47 13.49
C ASP A 505 -5.01 -1.29 14.59
N SER A 506 -3.76 -1.22 14.16
CA SER A 506 -2.56 -1.34 14.98
C SER A 506 -2.07 -0.04 15.60
N LEU A 507 -2.74 1.07 15.31
CA LEU A 507 -2.55 2.33 16.02
C LEU A 507 -2.71 2.17 17.55
N GLY A 508 -1.69 2.60 18.30
CA GLY A 508 -1.73 2.75 19.76
C GLY A 508 -0.92 1.71 20.53
N SER A 509 -1.40 1.27 21.70
CA SER A 509 -0.61 0.44 22.64
C SER A 509 -1.04 -1.02 22.73
N LYS A 510 -2.02 -1.46 21.93
CA LYS A 510 -2.71 -2.74 22.19
C LYS A 510 -1.86 -3.98 21.91
N TYR A 511 -1.03 -3.97 20.87
CA TYR A 511 -0.12 -5.09 20.62
C TYR A 511 1.09 -5.05 21.56
N ALA A 512 1.57 -3.87 21.97
CA ALA A 512 2.54 -3.75 23.06
C ALA A 512 2.01 -4.40 24.36
N ARG A 513 0.76 -4.12 24.74
CA ARG A 513 0.06 -4.80 25.86
C ARG A 513 -0.09 -6.31 25.64
N LEU A 514 -0.26 -6.78 24.40
CA LEU A 514 -0.31 -8.21 24.08
C LEU A 514 1.05 -8.87 24.31
N VAL A 515 2.13 -8.33 23.74
CA VAL A 515 3.46 -8.96 23.84
C VAL A 515 4.03 -8.90 25.27
N LEU A 516 3.70 -7.87 26.05
CA LEU A 516 4.21 -7.67 27.40
C LEU A 516 3.45 -8.47 28.50
N ASP A 517 2.20 -8.92 28.28
CA ASP A 517 1.45 -9.76 29.24
C ASP A 517 1.44 -11.24 28.80
N PRO A 518 2.16 -12.17 29.48
CA PRO A 518 2.13 -13.60 29.17
C PRO A 518 0.73 -14.24 29.25
N GLN A 519 -0.20 -13.67 30.03
CA GLN A 519 -1.58 -14.13 30.07
C GLN A 519 -2.37 -13.62 28.84
N ALA A 520 -2.07 -12.42 28.32
CA ALA A 520 -2.61 -11.94 27.05
C ALA A 520 -2.10 -12.80 25.90
N ARG A 521 -0.79 -13.08 25.85
CA ARG A 521 -0.22 -13.99 24.83
C ARG A 521 -0.91 -15.34 24.82
N ARG A 522 -1.12 -15.97 25.99
CA ARG A 522 -1.87 -17.23 26.11
C ARG A 522 -3.29 -17.13 25.55
N ARG A 523 -4.10 -16.16 26.03
CA ARG A 523 -5.48 -15.93 25.55
C ARG A 523 -5.53 -15.66 24.04
N PHE A 524 -4.53 -14.93 23.53
CA PHE A 524 -4.40 -14.62 22.12
C PHE A 524 -4.14 -15.88 21.29
N ILE A 525 -3.15 -16.70 21.67
CA ILE A 525 -2.82 -17.96 21.00
C ILE A 525 -4.04 -18.88 20.96
N GLU A 526 -4.73 -19.05 22.10
CA GLU A 526 -5.99 -19.81 22.19
C GLU A 526 -7.06 -19.27 21.22
N SER A 527 -7.22 -17.94 21.14
CA SER A 527 -8.16 -17.31 20.21
C SER A 527 -7.78 -17.48 18.74
N VAL A 528 -6.49 -17.46 18.40
CA VAL A 528 -6.00 -17.67 17.02
C VAL A 528 -6.16 -19.12 16.58
N LEU A 529 -5.87 -20.09 17.46
CA LEU A 529 -6.13 -21.50 17.18
C LEU A 529 -7.61 -21.73 16.84
N ALA A 530 -8.53 -21.21 17.66
CA ALA A 530 -9.96 -21.31 17.42
C ALA A 530 -10.40 -20.57 16.14
N PHE A 531 -9.78 -19.45 15.80
CA PHE A 531 -10.06 -18.70 14.55
C PHE A 531 -9.60 -19.47 13.31
N CYS A 532 -8.39 -20.05 13.35
CA CYS A 532 -7.85 -20.86 12.26
C CYS A 532 -8.66 -22.14 12.04
N GLU A 533 -9.04 -22.83 13.12
CA GLU A 533 -9.91 -24.01 13.08
C GLU A 533 -11.29 -23.67 12.51
N LYS A 534 -11.95 -22.60 13.01
CA LYS A 534 -13.29 -22.19 12.59
C LYS A 534 -13.39 -21.85 11.11
N TYR A 535 -12.38 -21.21 10.54
CA TYR A 535 -12.41 -20.72 9.16
C TYR A 535 -11.51 -21.51 8.20
N GLY A 536 -10.77 -22.50 8.69
CA GLY A 536 -9.93 -23.40 7.90
C GLY A 536 -8.55 -22.86 7.49
N PHE A 537 -8.11 -21.73 8.04
CA PHE A 537 -6.76 -21.19 7.82
C PHE A 537 -5.68 -22.14 8.33
N GLU A 538 -4.55 -22.19 7.64
CA GLU A 538 -3.43 -23.09 7.91
C GLU A 538 -2.27 -22.41 8.63
N GLY A 539 -2.53 -21.28 9.29
CA GLY A 539 -1.50 -20.52 10.00
C GLY A 539 -1.84 -19.05 10.16
N LEU A 540 -0.96 -18.36 10.88
CA LEU A 540 -1.01 -16.93 11.17
C LEU A 540 0.19 -16.25 10.53
N ASP A 541 -0.05 -15.12 9.88
CA ASP A 541 0.99 -14.12 9.65
C ASP A 541 0.90 -13.02 10.71
N LEU A 542 2.03 -12.71 11.35
CA LEU A 542 2.17 -11.59 12.29
C LEU A 542 2.61 -10.36 11.52
N ASP A 543 1.64 -9.49 11.24
CA ASP A 543 1.72 -8.51 10.17
C ASP A 543 1.25 -7.15 10.65
N TRP A 544 2.17 -6.42 11.26
CA TRP A 544 1.82 -5.87 12.55
C TRP A 544 1.18 -4.45 12.43
N GLU A 545 1.41 -3.69 11.36
CA GLU A 545 0.76 -2.43 10.88
C GLU A 545 0.74 -1.00 11.63
N TYR A 546 1.91 -0.31 11.79
CA TYR A 546 2.30 1.09 12.22
C TYR A 546 2.01 1.70 13.63
#